data_AF-A0A6I6F1B3-F1
#
_entry.id   AF-A0A6I6F1B3-F1
#
_cell.length_a   1.000
_cell.length_b   1.000
_cell.length_c   1.000
_cell.angle_alpha   90.00
_cell.angle_beta   90.00
_cell.angle_gamma   90.00
#
_symmetry.space_group_name_H-M   'P 1'
#
loop_
_entity.id
_entity.type
_entity.pdbx_description
1 polymer ?
#
loop_
_entity_poly.entity_id
_entity_poly.type
_entity_poly.pdbx_seq_one_letter_code
_entity_poly.pdbx_strand_id
1 'polypeptide(L)'
;MIFLMYSKDLFHPLMLPGPAMLKDMLRTVKGCVNIPVIGAGELADVEVVADMVEKGEVDFIALGRPIMNHPNFVEELLKKIQNKH
;
A
#
# COMPACT_ATOMS: atom_id res chain seq x y z
N MET A 1 2.96 11.61 0.90
CA MET A 1 2.68 11.87 -0.54
C MET A 1 2.40 10.52 -1.18
N ILE A 2 1.28 10.33 -1.89
CA ILE A 2 0.89 9.02 -2.47
C ILE A 2 1.22 9.06 -3.96
N PHE A 3 1.90 8.03 -4.46
CA PHE A 3 2.29 7.94 -5.87
C PHE A 3 1.39 6.93 -6.60
N LEU A 4 0.72 7.37 -7.67
CA LEU A 4 -0.21 6.56 -8.45
C LEU A 4 0.50 6.03 -9.69
N MET A 5 0.52 4.71 -9.87
CA MET A 5 1.13 4.09 -11.04
C MET A 5 0.12 3.17 -11.73
N TYR A 6 -0.13 3.46 -13.01
CA TYR A 6 -1.08 2.75 -13.86
C TYR A 6 -0.33 1.90 -14.88
N SER A 7 -0.52 0.57 -14.85
CA SER A 7 -0.05 -0.33 -15.92
C SER A 7 -1.20 -1.24 -16.36
N LYS A 8 -1.51 -1.25 -17.67
CA LYS A 8 -2.58 -2.04 -18.27
C LYS A 8 -2.15 -3.46 -18.68
N ASP A 9 -0.84 -3.74 -18.70
CA ASP A 9 -0.31 -4.86 -19.49
C ASP A 9 0.56 -5.86 -18.71
N LEU A 10 0.59 -5.81 -17.37
CA LEU A 10 1.34 -6.80 -16.56
C LEU A 10 0.44 -7.98 -16.15
N PHE A 11 -0.16 -8.63 -17.15
CA PHE A 11 -1.02 -9.82 -17.00
C PHE A 11 -0.17 -11.10 -16.97
N HIS A 12 0.58 -11.31 -15.90
CA HIS A 12 0.87 -12.67 -15.46
C HIS A 12 0.24 -12.81 -14.07
N PRO A 13 -0.62 -13.81 -13.82
CA PRO A 13 -1.14 -14.04 -12.49
C PRO A 13 0.02 -14.61 -11.68
N LEU A 14 0.87 -13.73 -11.14
CA LEU A 14 1.52 -14.04 -9.88
C LEU A 14 0.35 -14.35 -8.95
N MET A 15 0.12 -15.64 -8.68
CA MET A 15 -0.76 -16.10 -7.62
C MET A 15 -0.15 -15.56 -6.33
N LEU A 16 -0.42 -14.30 -6.05
CA LEU A 16 -0.05 -13.66 -4.80
C LEU A 16 -1.10 -14.14 -3.79
N PRO A 17 -0.70 -14.86 -2.73
CA PRO A 17 -1.64 -15.39 -1.76
C PRO A 17 -2.21 -14.25 -0.92
N GLY A 18 -3.35 -13.72 -1.36
CA GLY A 18 -4.23 -12.91 -0.54
C GLY A 18 -3.80 -11.44 -0.31
N PRO A 19 -4.63 -10.70 0.45
CA PRO A 19 -4.46 -9.26 0.67
C PRO A 19 -3.19 -8.96 1.47
N ALA A 20 -2.47 -7.90 1.07
CA ALA A 20 -1.28 -7.38 1.76
C ALA A 20 -0.13 -8.39 2.00
N MET A 21 -0.02 -9.44 1.19
CA MET A 21 0.95 -10.53 1.39
C MET A 21 2.41 -10.08 1.51
N LEU A 22 2.77 -8.98 0.84
CA LEU A 22 4.14 -8.47 0.85
C LEU A 22 4.44 -7.56 2.06
N LYS A 23 3.49 -7.36 3.00
CA LYS A 23 3.64 -6.47 4.15
C LYS A 23 4.90 -6.78 4.99
N ASP A 24 5.11 -8.04 5.34
CA ASP A 24 6.26 -8.43 6.16
C ASP A 24 7.59 -8.19 5.41
N MET A 25 7.62 -8.47 4.11
CA MET A 25 8.79 -8.19 3.27
C MET A 25 9.09 -6.68 3.22
N LEU A 26 8.06 -5.85 3.06
CA LEU A 26 8.20 -4.39 3.04
C LEU A 26 8.75 -3.86 4.36
N ARG A 27 8.22 -4.36 5.50
CA ARG A 27 8.72 -4.02 6.83
C ARG A 27 10.19 -4.42 7.00
N THR A 28 10.56 -5.63 6.58
CA THR A 28 11.96 -6.09 6.63
C THR A 28 12.87 -5.21 5.81
N VAL A 29 12.49 -4.90 4.56
CA VAL A 29 13.26 -4.02 3.68
C VAL A 29 13.43 -2.64 4.32
N LYS A 30 12.36 -2.04 4.84
CA LYS A 30 12.41 -0.73 5.51
C LYS A 30 13.33 -0.73 6.74
N GLY A 31 13.39 -1.82 7.48
CA GLY A 31 14.33 -2.00 8.59
C GLY A 31 15.80 -2.15 8.16
N CYS A 32 16.06 -2.56 6.91
CA CYS A 32 17.41 -2.80 6.39
C CYS A 32 17.98 -1.64 5.58
N VAL A 33 17.16 -0.65 5.19
CA VAL A 33 17.58 0.45 4.31
C VAL A 33 17.25 1.82 4.89
N ASN A 34 18.12 2.80 4.64
CA ASN A 34 17.91 4.20 5.04
C ASN A 34 17.26 5.05 3.94
N ILE A 35 16.97 4.48 2.77
CA ILE A 35 16.30 5.15 1.66
C ILE A 35 14.77 4.98 1.75
N PRO A 36 13.98 5.88 1.15
CA PRO A 36 12.53 5.73 1.13
C PRO A 36 12.08 4.44 0.41
N VAL A 37 11.10 3.73 0.98
CA VAL A 37 10.51 2.48 0.48
C VAL A 37 9.08 2.72 0.02
N ILE A 38 8.80 2.29 -1.21
CA ILE A 38 7.45 2.28 -1.79
C ILE A 38 6.84 0.89 -1.62
N GLY A 39 5.77 0.79 -0.83
CA GLY A 39 5.00 -0.44 -0.64
C GLY A 39 4.05 -0.73 -1.79
N ALA A 40 4.23 -1.88 -2.44
CA ALA A 40 3.33 -2.41 -3.46
C ALA A 40 3.04 -3.89 -3.17
N GLY A 41 1.82 -4.36 -3.45
CA GLY A 41 1.45 -5.77 -3.25
C GLY A 41 0.06 -5.96 -2.64
N GLU A 42 -0.97 -5.79 -3.46
CA GLU A 42 -2.38 -6.07 -3.08
C GLU A 42 -2.83 -5.38 -1.78
N LEU A 43 -2.46 -4.12 -1.65
CA LEU A 43 -2.80 -3.23 -0.54
C LEU A 43 -4.21 -2.64 -0.72
N ALA A 44 -5.22 -3.51 -0.76
CA ALA A 44 -6.61 -3.16 -1.02
C ALA A 44 -7.43 -2.85 0.25
N ASP A 45 -6.87 -3.10 1.43
CA ASP A 45 -7.52 -2.84 2.71
C ASP A 45 -7.00 -1.53 3.31
N VAL A 46 -7.90 -0.57 3.48
CA VAL A 46 -7.60 0.76 4.04
C VAL A 46 -7.03 0.65 5.46
N GLU A 47 -7.52 -0.27 6.29
CA GLU A 47 -7.07 -0.43 7.67
C GLU A 47 -5.63 -0.94 7.73
N VAL A 48 -5.31 -1.91 6.87
CA VAL A 48 -3.94 -2.45 6.78
C VAL A 48 -2.97 -1.39 6.30
N VAL A 49 -3.36 -0.60 5.29
CA VAL A 49 -2.52 0.46 4.74
C VAL A 49 -2.31 1.59 5.75
N ALA A 50 -3.37 2.01 6.46
CA ALA A 50 -3.27 3.01 7.51
C ALA A 50 -2.29 2.58 8.60
N ASP A 51 -2.40 1.32 9.07
CA ASP A 51 -1.50 0.75 10.06
C ASP A 51 -0.03 0.74 9.60
N MET A 52 0.23 0.36 8.35
CA MET A 52 1.58 0.36 7.78
C MET A 52 2.20 1.76 7.69
N VAL A 53 1.41 2.75 7.29
CA VAL A 53 1.85 4.15 7.18
C VAL A 53 2.10 4.74 8.57
N GLU A 54 1.20 4.52 9.53
CA GLU A 54 1.34 4.99 10.91
C GLU A 54 2.57 4.40 11.60
N LYS A 55 2.84 3.12 11.38
CA LYS A 55 4.01 2.43 11.95
C LYS A 55 5.33 2.75 11.22
N GLY A 56 5.28 3.52 10.13
CA GLY A 56 6.45 3.84 9.31
C GLY A 56 7.05 2.61 8.62
N GLU A 57 6.27 1.55 8.42
CA GLU A 57 6.70 0.32 7.75
C GLU A 57 6.94 0.54 6.25
N VAL A 58 6.40 1.65 5.72
CA VAL A 58 6.59 2.15 4.35
C VAL A 58 6.55 3.68 4.34
N ASP A 59 7.20 4.31 3.36
CA ASP A 59 7.15 5.77 3.18
C ASP A 59 6.09 6.17 2.15
N PHE A 60 5.83 5.30 1.18
CA PHE A 60 4.86 5.49 0.10
C PHE A 60 4.07 4.21 -0.12
N ILE A 61 2.85 4.34 -0.63
CA ILE A 61 2.00 3.21 -1.03
C ILE A 61 1.68 3.37 -2.52
N ALA A 62 1.95 2.32 -3.30
CA ALA A 62 1.59 2.24 -4.71
C ALA A 62 0.26 1.48 -4.87
N LEU A 63 -0.77 2.19 -5.32
CA LEU A 63 -2.10 1.65 -5.57
C LEU A 63 -2.32 1.45 -7.07
N GLY A 64 -2.69 0.23 -7.47
CA GLY A 64 -3.09 -0.11 -8.83
C GLY A 64 -4.56 -0.51 -8.90
N ARG A 65 -4.85 -1.81 -8.77
CA ARG A 65 -6.23 -2.36 -8.79
C ARG A 65 -7.18 -1.75 -7.73
N PRO A 66 -6.75 -1.49 -6.48
CA PRO A 66 -7.64 -0.95 -5.46
C PRO A 66 -8.32 0.36 -5.87
N ILE A 67 -7.59 1.30 -6.48
CA ILE A 67 -8.18 2.59 -6.88
C ILE A 67 -9.13 2.48 -8.08
N MET A 68 -8.95 1.46 -8.93
CA MET A 68 -9.87 1.21 -10.06
C MET A 68 -11.22 0.69 -9.58
N ASN A 69 -11.23 -0.17 -8.56
CA ASN A 69 -12.45 -0.77 -8.03
C ASN A 69 -13.06 0.06 -6.88
N HIS A 70 -12.29 0.93 -6.26
CA HIS A 70 -12.69 1.77 -5.13
C HIS A 70 -12.13 3.19 -5.29
N PRO A 71 -12.81 4.06 -6.06
CA PRO A 71 -12.32 5.41 -6.36
C PRO A 71 -12.09 6.30 -5.13
N ASN A 72 -12.85 6.07 -4.05
CA ASN A 72 -12.77 6.86 -2.80
C ASN A 72 -11.73 6.34 -1.80
N PHE A 73 -10.95 5.31 -2.16
CA PHE A 73 -9.96 4.67 -1.28
C PHE A 73 -9.03 5.68 -0.58
N VAL A 74 -8.54 6.67 -1.33
CA VAL A 74 -7.62 7.68 -0.81
C VAL A 74 -8.28 8.58 0.24
N GLU A 75 -9.53 8.99 0.01
CA GLU A 75 -10.27 9.84 0.96
C GLU A 75 -10.55 9.08 2.27
N GLU A 76 -10.94 7.82 2.17
CA GLU A 76 -11.17 6.96 3.34
C GLU A 76 -9.89 6.72 4.13
N LEU A 77 -8.77 6.47 3.43
CA LEU A 77 -7.45 6.34 4.06
C LEU A 77 -7.05 7.62 4.81
N LEU A 78 -7.24 8.79 4.19
CA LEU A 78 -6.93 10.07 4.83
C LEU A 78 -7.80 10.32 6.07
N LYS A 79 -9.11 10.08 5.97
CA LYS A 79 -10.02 10.17 7.12
C LYS A 79 -9.56 9.25 8.26
N LYS A 80 -9.12 8.04 7.94
CA LYS A 80 -8.69 7.08 8.95
C LYS A 80 -7.44 7.55 9.70
N ILE A 81 -6.43 8.02 8.97
CA ILE A 81 -5.18 8.53 9.55
C ILE A 81 -5.45 9.81 10.36
N GLN A 82 -6.35 10.68 9.89
CA GLN A 82 -6.67 11.95 10.57
C GLN A 82 -7.54 11.77 11.82
N ASN A 83 -8.49 10.84 11.82
CA ASN A 83 -9.43 10.63 12.94
C ASN A 83 -8.82 9.87 14.14
N LYS A 84 -7.58 9.39 14.04
CA LYS A 84 -6.88 8.65 15.10
C LYS A 84 -6.06 9.55 16.04
N HIS A 85 -6.02 10.85 15.75
CA HIS A 85 -5.36 11.90 16.53
C HIS A 85 -6.37 12.96 16.97
#